data_AF-A0A6H1TZG3-F1
#
_entry.id   AF-A0A6H1TZG3-F1
#
_cell.length_a   1.000
_cell.length_b   1.000
_cell.length_c   1.000
_cell.angle_alpha   90.00
_cell.angle_beta   90.00
_cell.angle_gamma   90.00
#
_symmetry.space_group_name_H-M   'P 1'
#
loop_
_entity.id
_entity.type
_entity.pdbx_description
1 polymer ?
#
loop_
_entity_poly.entity_id
_entity_poly.type
_entity_poly.pdbx_seq_one_letter_code
_entity_poly.pdbx_strand_id
1 'polypeptide(L)'
;MTSLPEEEKNYYPSVRVRVKRLFEALLTYANHECTDGDILQITVTWQSENKLVVRTKLHILENLTERDLYPGKLTKDQIREALQNLENFLEILTANEIDPAGDEDWHFTLEVWHGNDTEANLKQFDLEWHQRHTNDPEYLI
;
A
#
# COMPACT_ATOMS: atom_id res chain seq x y z
N MET A 1 -9.67 -36.74 3.20
CA MET A 1 -8.96 -35.47 3.51
C MET A 1 -8.02 -35.23 2.36
N THR A 2 -8.49 -34.55 1.31
CA THR A 2 -7.70 -34.32 0.11
C THR A 2 -6.95 -33.01 0.31
N SER A 3 -5.66 -33.12 0.61
CA SER A 3 -4.76 -31.96 0.64
C SER A 3 -4.68 -31.38 -0.76
N LEU A 4 -4.94 -30.07 -0.88
CA LEU A 4 -4.71 -29.31 -2.11
C LEU A 4 -3.20 -29.31 -2.45
N PRO A 5 -2.82 -29.23 -3.75
CA PRO A 5 -1.42 -29.25 -4.16
C PRO A 5 -0.66 -28.02 -3.65
N GLU A 6 0.61 -28.20 -3.29
CA GLU A 6 1.48 -27.16 -2.72
C GLU A 6 1.68 -25.93 -3.62
N GLU A 7 1.38 -26.01 -4.92
CA GLU A 7 1.53 -24.89 -5.85
C GLU A 7 0.43 -23.82 -5.69
N GLU A 8 -0.74 -24.14 -5.14
CA GLU A 8 -1.79 -23.14 -4.86
C GLU A 8 -1.55 -22.36 -3.55
N LYS A 9 -0.65 -22.84 -2.69
CA LYS A 9 -0.38 -22.21 -1.38
C LYS A 9 0.41 -20.92 -1.46
N ASN A 10 1.03 -20.60 -2.60
CA ASN A 10 2.04 -19.53 -2.67
C ASN A 10 1.66 -18.34 -3.56
N TYR A 11 0.57 -18.40 -4.32
CA TYR A 11 0.19 -17.30 -5.21
C TYR A 11 -0.79 -16.31 -4.54
N TYR A 12 -1.77 -16.83 -3.79
CA TYR A 12 -2.87 -16.04 -3.20
C TYR A 12 -2.63 -15.36 -1.83
N PRO A 13 -1.74 -15.83 -0.94
CA PRO A 13 -1.40 -15.08 0.29
C PRO A 13 -0.49 -13.86 0.02
N SER A 14 -0.03 -13.68 -1.22
CA SER A 14 1.23 -13.00 -1.49
C SER A 14 1.07 -11.51 -1.85
N VAL A 15 0.15 -11.12 -2.73
CA VAL A 15 0.03 -9.72 -3.21
C VAL A 15 -0.78 -8.85 -2.24
N ARG A 16 -2.01 -9.25 -1.92
CA ARG A 16 -2.90 -8.49 -1.01
C ARG A 16 -2.21 -8.08 0.28
N VAL A 17 -1.48 -9.01 0.90
CA VAL A 17 -0.76 -8.76 2.16
C VAL A 17 0.31 -7.69 1.98
N ARG A 18 1.06 -7.71 0.86
CA ARG A 18 2.06 -6.68 0.54
C ARG A 18 1.41 -5.32 0.29
N VAL A 19 0.30 -5.29 -0.45
CA VAL A 19 -0.46 -4.06 -0.71
C VAL A 19 -0.96 -3.47 0.59
N LYS A 20 -1.62 -4.29 1.42
CA LYS A 20 -2.16 -3.87 2.72
C LYS A 20 -1.04 -3.37 3.64
N ARG A 21 0.07 -4.11 3.73
CA ARG A 21 1.23 -3.73 4.53
C ARG A 21 1.80 -2.39 4.11
N LEU A 22 1.99 -2.15 2.81
CA LEU A 22 2.46 -0.86 2.32
C LEU A 22 1.47 0.27 2.64
N PHE A 23 0.18 0.02 2.45
CA PHE A 23 -0.87 0.98 2.75
C PHE A 23 -0.91 1.34 4.24
N GLU A 24 -0.86 0.34 5.12
CA GLU A 24 -0.76 0.51 6.58
C GLU A 24 0.47 1.34 6.96
N ALA A 25 1.64 0.97 6.44
CA ALA A 25 2.89 1.68 6.75
C ALA A 25 2.84 3.16 6.34
N LEU A 26 2.22 3.48 5.19
CA LEU A 26 2.03 4.86 4.73
C LEU A 26 1.07 5.65 5.64
N LEU A 27 -0.05 5.04 6.06
CA LEU A 27 -1.02 5.67 6.97
C LEU A 27 -0.42 5.90 8.36
N THR A 28 0.16 4.87 8.96
CA THR A 28 0.79 4.95 10.28
C THR A 28 1.92 5.99 10.28
N TYR A 29 2.71 6.08 9.21
CA TYR A 29 3.72 7.13 9.06
C TYR A 29 3.10 8.53 8.95
N ALA A 30 2.07 8.70 8.11
CA ALA A 30 1.37 9.98 7.94
C ALA A 30 0.64 10.46 9.20
N ASN A 31 0.23 9.53 10.06
CA ASN A 31 -0.48 9.79 11.31
C ASN A 31 0.45 9.90 12.53
N HIS A 32 1.77 9.81 12.33
CA HIS A 32 2.77 9.82 13.40
C HIS A 32 2.58 8.69 14.45
N GLU A 33 2.09 7.54 14.01
CA GLU A 33 1.82 6.36 14.83
C GLU A 33 3.03 5.40 14.89
N CYS A 34 4.11 5.68 14.16
CA CYS A 34 5.33 4.87 14.16
C CYS A 34 6.16 5.08 15.45
N THR A 35 6.71 3.99 15.98
CA THR A 35 7.44 3.97 17.27
C THR A 35 8.87 4.52 17.22
N ASP A 36 9.50 4.60 16.04
CA ASP A 36 10.88 5.08 15.90
C ASP A 36 10.93 6.49 15.31
N GLY A 37 11.52 7.42 16.07
CA GLY A 37 11.63 8.85 15.78
C GLY A 37 12.60 9.24 14.65
N ASP A 38 12.98 8.30 13.78
CA ASP A 38 13.77 8.59 12.58
C ASP A 38 12.83 9.13 11.50
N ILE A 39 12.91 10.45 11.26
CA ILE A 39 12.20 11.11 10.17
C ILE A 39 12.78 10.59 8.85
N LEU A 40 12.14 9.58 8.27
CA LEU A 40 12.44 9.12 6.92
C LEU A 40 12.27 10.30 5.95
N GLN A 41 12.98 10.27 4.83
CA GLN A 41 12.84 11.29 3.78
C GLN A 41 11.54 11.10 2.97
N ILE A 42 10.42 11.01 3.69
CA ILE A 42 9.06 10.92 3.17
C ILE A 42 8.37 12.21 3.56
N THR A 43 7.97 12.99 2.57
CA THR A 43 7.05 14.11 2.78
C THR A 43 5.63 13.60 2.64
N VAL A 44 4.84 13.78 3.70
CA VAL A 44 3.41 13.44 3.74
C VAL A 44 2.61 14.70 4.04
N THR A 45 1.49 14.89 3.34
CA THR A 45 0.63 16.04 3.56
C THR A 45 -0.82 15.68 3.29
N TRP A 46 -1.66 15.83 4.32
CA TRP A 46 -3.11 15.77 4.17
C TRP A 46 -3.60 17.05 3.48
N GLN A 47 -4.07 16.94 2.23
CA GLN A 47 -4.65 18.07 1.48
C GLN A 47 -6.13 18.28 1.82
N SER A 48 -6.80 17.22 2.23
CA SER A 48 -8.16 17.25 2.79
C SER A 48 -8.28 16.10 3.79
N GLU A 49 -9.47 15.96 4.40
CA GLU A 49 -9.77 14.85 5.30
C GLU A 49 -9.37 13.50 4.70
N ASN A 50 -9.63 13.28 3.40
CA ASN A 50 -9.50 11.99 2.73
C ASN A 50 -8.38 11.95 1.67
N LYS A 51 -7.52 12.97 1.57
CA LYS A 51 -6.48 13.04 0.54
C LYS A 51 -5.10 13.19 1.14
N LEU A 52 -4.28 12.14 1.03
CA LEU A 52 -2.91 12.09 1.50
C LEU A 52 -1.94 12.15 0.32
N VAL A 53 -1.15 13.21 0.24
CA VAL A 53 -0.08 13.33 -0.75
C VAL A 53 1.22 12.82 -0.16
N VAL A 54 1.92 11.97 -0.92
CA VAL A 54 3.18 11.35 -0.54
C VAL A 54 4.24 11.68 -1.57
N ARG A 55 5.38 12.20 -1.12
CA ARG A 55 6.59 12.37 -1.93
C ARG A 55 7.76 11.67 -1.26
N THR A 56 8.41 10.76 -1.99
CA THR A 56 9.43 9.87 -1.44
C THR A 56 10.31 9.29 -2.54
N LYS A 57 11.18 8.34 -2.19
CA LYS A 57 11.92 7.48 -3.11
C LYS A 57 11.63 6.02 -2.81
N LEU A 58 11.79 5.15 -3.81
CA LEU A 58 11.45 3.73 -3.65
C LEU A 58 12.26 3.04 -2.54
N HIS A 59 13.57 3.36 -2.41
CA HIS A 59 14.39 2.80 -1.33
C HIS A 59 13.99 3.31 0.07
N ILE A 60 13.36 4.49 0.16
CA ILE A 60 12.82 5.01 1.41
C ILE A 60 11.54 4.26 1.79
N LEU A 61 10.73 3.83 0.82
CA LEU A 61 9.60 2.94 1.08
C LEU A 61 10.03 1.54 1.54
N GLU A 62 11.13 1.00 1.01
CA GLU A 62 11.72 -0.25 1.55
C GLU A 62 12.10 -0.07 3.02
N ASN A 63 12.79 1.03 3.33
CA ASN A 63 13.18 1.40 4.68
C ASN A 63 11.98 1.63 5.62
N LEU A 64 10.88 2.18 5.11
CA LEU A 64 9.62 2.32 5.85
C LEU A 64 9.09 0.95 6.25
N THR A 65 9.00 0.01 5.29
CA THR A 65 8.49 -1.33 5.59
C THR A 65 9.43 -2.15 6.47
N GLU A 66 10.74 -1.89 6.45
CA GLU A 66 11.68 -2.55 7.38
C GLU A 66 11.43 -2.17 8.85
N ARG A 67 10.80 -1.02 9.09
CA ARG A 67 10.52 -0.46 10.42
C ARG A 67 9.06 -0.59 10.83
N ASP A 68 8.22 -1.21 10.01
CA ASP A 68 6.81 -1.42 10.33
C ASP A 68 6.63 -2.58 11.33
N LEU A 69 5.36 -2.92 11.63
CA LEU A 69 5.02 -3.93 12.62
C LEU A 69 5.36 -5.37 12.17
N TYR A 70 5.85 -5.58 10.95
CA TYR A 70 6.04 -6.89 10.36
C TYR A 70 7.52 -7.23 10.17
N PRO A 71 7.90 -8.51 10.28
CA PRO A 71 9.29 -8.92 10.08
C PRO A 71 9.76 -8.70 8.63
N GLY A 72 11.03 -8.35 8.50
CA GLY A 72 11.69 -8.10 7.21
C GLY A 72 11.19 -6.83 6.53
N LYS A 73 11.43 -6.70 5.23
CA LYS A 73 10.99 -5.56 4.43
C LYS A 73 10.41 -6.01 3.09
N LEU A 74 9.58 -5.16 2.49
CA LEU A 74 9.19 -5.33 1.10
C LEU A 74 10.37 -4.97 0.19
N THR A 75 10.55 -5.70 -0.91
CA THR A 75 11.53 -5.36 -1.94
C THR A 75 11.01 -4.23 -2.84
N LYS A 76 11.90 -3.53 -3.55
CA LYS A 76 11.51 -2.54 -4.58
C LYS A 76 10.43 -3.03 -5.54
N ASP A 77 10.54 -4.27 -6.03
CA ASP A 77 9.58 -4.82 -6.99
C ASP A 77 8.22 -5.09 -6.35
N GLN A 78 8.22 -5.58 -5.10
CA GLN A 78 7.01 -5.75 -4.30
C GLN A 78 6.33 -4.43 -3.98
N ILE A 79 7.09 -3.37 -3.74
CA ILE A 79 6.55 -2.03 -3.52
C ILE A 79 5.93 -1.47 -4.80
N ARG A 80 6.60 -1.64 -5.96
CA ARG A 80 6.02 -1.23 -7.25
C ARG A 80 4.72 -1.97 -7.54
N GLU A 81 4.70 -3.29 -7.36
CA GLU A 81 3.49 -4.09 -7.50
C GLU A 81 2.39 -3.60 -6.55
N ALA A 82 2.74 -3.29 -5.30
CA ALA A 82 1.79 -2.79 -4.32
C ALA A 82 1.20 -1.43 -4.73
N LEU A 83 2.03 -0.47 -5.16
CA LEU A 83 1.58 0.83 -5.65
C LEU A 83 0.70 0.69 -6.91
N GLN A 84 1.05 -0.19 -7.83
CA GLN A 84 0.24 -0.48 -9.02
C GLN A 84 -1.13 -1.07 -8.67
N ASN A 85 -1.22 -1.90 -7.63
CA ASN A 85 -2.50 -2.43 -7.16
C ASN A 85 -3.33 -1.35 -6.43
N LEU A 86 -2.70 -0.45 -5.67
CA LEU A 86 -3.41 0.71 -5.10
C LEU A 86 -3.97 1.62 -6.20
N GLU A 87 -3.27 1.76 -7.32
CA GLU A 87 -3.68 2.60 -8.46
C GLU A 87 -4.72 1.93 -9.36
N ASN A 88 -4.43 0.74 -9.86
CA ASN A 88 -5.24 0.13 -10.93
C ASN A 88 -6.28 -0.86 -10.41
N PHE A 89 -6.01 -1.51 -9.26
CA PHE A 89 -6.93 -2.49 -8.69
C PHE A 89 -7.88 -1.87 -7.68
N LEU A 90 -7.38 -1.06 -6.74
CA LEU A 90 -8.20 -0.37 -5.75
C LEU A 90 -8.61 1.04 -6.15
N GLU A 91 -7.97 1.64 -7.15
CA GLU A 91 -8.27 2.99 -7.65
C GLU A 91 -8.24 4.08 -6.56
N ILE A 92 -7.39 3.88 -5.55
CA ILE A 92 -7.18 4.86 -4.46
C ILE A 92 -5.86 5.60 -4.60
N LEU A 93 -4.99 5.23 -5.52
CA LEU A 93 -3.74 5.93 -5.79
C LEU A 93 -3.83 6.64 -7.14
N THR A 94 -3.37 7.89 -7.19
CA THR A 94 -3.13 8.64 -8.43
C THR A 94 -1.68 9.10 -8.46
N ALA A 95 -0.92 8.69 -9.48
CA ALA A 95 0.42 9.22 -9.70
C ALA A 95 0.35 10.72 -10.05
N ASN A 96 1.15 11.53 -9.37
CA ASN A 96 1.29 12.95 -9.69
C ASN A 96 2.49 13.12 -10.65
N GLU A 97 2.45 14.10 -11.54
CA GLU A 97 3.58 14.37 -12.44
C GLU A 97 4.86 14.62 -11.61
N ILE A 98 5.94 13.94 -12.00
CA ILE A 98 7.28 14.12 -11.45
C ILE A 98 8.09 14.86 -12.51
N ASP A 99 8.82 15.90 -12.10
CA ASP A 99 9.78 16.57 -12.99
C ASP A 99 10.77 15.52 -13.55
N PRO A 100 11.10 15.54 -14.86
CA PRO A 100 11.88 14.49 -15.53
C PRO A 100 13.35 14.36 -15.07
N ALA A 101 13.75 15.00 -13.98
CA ALA A 101 15.12 15.04 -13.48
C ALA A 101 15.49 13.91 -12.49
N GLY A 102 14.54 13.06 -12.07
CA GLY A 102 14.81 12.01 -11.08
C GLY A 102 13.97 10.75 -11.27
N ASP A 103 14.51 9.75 -11.97
CA ASP A 103 13.89 8.42 -12.18
C ASP A 103 13.54 7.64 -10.89
N GLU A 104 13.98 8.12 -9.72
CA GLU A 104 13.73 7.48 -8.42
C GLU A 104 12.75 8.24 -7.52
N ASP A 105 12.31 9.44 -7.91
CA ASP A 105 11.36 10.22 -7.13
C ASP A 105 9.94 9.71 -7.39
N TRP A 106 9.22 9.40 -6.31
CA TRP A 106 7.81 9.00 -6.34
C TRP A 106 6.97 10.12 -5.75
N HIS A 107 5.93 10.51 -6.46
CA HIS A 107 4.97 11.50 -6.04
C HIS A 107 3.56 11.02 -6.40
N PHE A 108 2.72 10.81 -5.40
CA PHE A 108 1.38 10.29 -5.61
C PHE A 108 0.41 10.78 -4.54
N THR A 109 -0.87 10.68 -4.85
CA THR A 109 -1.97 10.99 -3.94
C THR A 109 -2.72 9.70 -3.62
N LEU A 110 -2.98 9.47 -2.33
CA LEU A 110 -3.90 8.46 -1.84
C LEU A 110 -5.24 9.10 -1.49
N GLU A 111 -6.31 8.64 -2.12
CA GLU A 111 -7.70 8.94 -1.76
C GLU A 111 -8.21 7.87 -0.79
N VAL A 112 -8.15 8.16 0.51
CA VAL A 112 -8.49 7.22 1.58
C VAL A 112 -9.96 7.35 1.98
N TRP A 113 -10.50 6.36 2.70
CA TRP A 113 -11.93 6.31 3.03
C TRP A 113 -12.28 7.00 4.35
N HIS A 114 -11.41 6.90 5.35
CA HIS A 114 -11.68 7.32 6.73
C HIS A 114 -10.63 8.30 7.27
N GLY A 115 -10.19 9.21 6.41
CA GLY A 115 -9.15 10.19 6.72
C GLY A 115 -7.95 9.62 7.48
N ASN A 116 -7.61 10.20 8.63
CA ASN A 116 -6.48 9.77 9.44
C ASN A 116 -6.79 8.58 10.39
N ASP A 117 -7.93 7.90 10.26
CA ASP A 117 -8.22 6.68 11.01
C ASP A 117 -7.58 5.46 10.32
N THR A 118 -6.39 5.06 10.79
CA THR A 118 -5.66 3.93 10.22
C THR A 118 -6.48 2.64 10.28
N GLU A 119 -7.08 2.31 11.43
CA GLU A 119 -7.80 1.04 11.60
C GLU A 119 -9.05 0.95 10.71
N ALA A 120 -9.83 2.04 10.61
CA ALA A 120 -11.00 2.09 9.75
C ALA A 120 -10.62 1.96 8.27
N ASN A 121 -9.56 2.63 7.83
CA ASN A 121 -9.05 2.49 6.46
C ASN A 121 -8.59 1.06 6.15
N LEU A 122 -7.95 0.36 7.09
CA LEU A 122 -7.54 -1.05 6.89
C LEU A 122 -8.72 -2.02 6.84
N LYS A 123 -9.81 -1.74 7.56
CA LYS A 123 -11.07 -2.50 7.46
C LYS A 123 -11.74 -2.26 6.11
N GLN A 124 -11.80 -1.00 5.66
CA GLN A 124 -12.37 -0.67 4.36
C GLN A 124 -11.54 -1.25 3.21
N PHE A 125 -10.21 -1.23 3.32
CA PHE A 125 -9.32 -1.91 2.39
C PHE A 125 -9.70 -3.39 2.19
N ASP A 126 -9.92 -4.13 3.30
CA ASP A 126 -10.27 -5.55 3.21
C ASP A 126 -11.62 -5.76 2.52
N LEU A 127 -12.59 -4.88 2.76
CA LEU A 127 -13.90 -4.91 2.14
C LEU A 127 -13.81 -4.66 0.62
N GLU A 128 -13.15 -3.57 0.22
CA GLU A 128 -12.96 -3.19 -1.18
C GLU A 128 -12.19 -4.26 -1.96
N TRP A 129 -11.10 -4.77 -1.37
CA TRP A 129 -10.31 -5.84 -1.96
C TRP A 129 -11.17 -7.08 -2.23
N HIS A 130 -12.00 -7.48 -1.27
CA HIS A 130 -12.87 -8.64 -1.42
C HIS A 130 -13.99 -8.41 -2.46
N GLN A 131 -14.62 -7.24 -2.45
CA GLN A 131 -15.68 -6.90 -3.40
C GLN A 131 -15.16 -6.89 -4.84
N ARG A 132 -14.01 -6.27 -5.09
CA ARG A 132 -13.41 -6.20 -6.43
C ARG A 132 -12.95 -7.57 -6.94
N HIS A 133 -12.45 -8.44 -6.05
CA HIS A 133 -12.16 -9.82 -6.42
C HIS A 133 -13.41 -10.66 -6.72
N THR A 134 -14.51 -10.44 -5.99
CA THR A 134 -15.76 -11.20 -6.19
C THR A 134 -16.49 -10.79 -7.46
N ASN A 135 -16.30 -9.54 -7.88
CA ASN A 135 -16.85 -9.00 -9.13
C ASN A 135 -15.99 -9.33 -10.36
N ASP A 136 -14.89 -10.09 -10.20
CA ASP A 136 -14.13 -10.62 -11.32
C ASP A 136 -14.92 -11.75 -12.00
N PRO A 137 -15.31 -11.61 -13.28
CA PRO A 137 -16.14 -12.59 -13.97
C PRO A 137 -15.50 -13.99 -14.10
N GLU A 138 -14.21 -14.15 -13.85
CA GLU A 138 -13.56 -15.48 -13.76
C GLU A 138 -14.01 -16.31 -12.54
N TYR A 139 -14.63 -15.70 -11.53
CA TYR A 139 -15.06 -16.36 -10.29
C TYR A 139 -16.58 -16.42 -10.09
N LEU A 140 -17.37 -16.04 -11.10
CA LEU A 140 -18.84 -16.17 -11.10
C LEU A 140 -19.34 -17.52 -11.64
N ILE A 141 -18.63 -18.62 -11.33
CA ILE A 141 -18.99 -19.99 -11.76
C ILE A 141 -19.65 -20.79 -10.63
#